data_AF-A0A8J6BK03-F1
#
_entry.id   AF-A0A8J6BK03-F1
#
_cell.length_a   1.000
_cell.length_b   1.000
_cell.length_c   1.000
_cell.angle_alpha   90.00
_cell.angle_beta   90.00
_cell.angle_gamma   90.00
#
_symmetry.space_group_name_H-M   'P 1'
#
loop_
_entity.id
_entity.type
_entity.pdbx_description
1 polymer ?
#
loop_
_entity_poly.entity_id
_entity_poly.type
_entity_poly.pdbx_seq_one_letter_code
_entity_poly.pdbx_strand_id
1 'polypeptide(L)'
;NGETAMHVAAQYGNLKMIRALMEEGGEVTWQSKARESALHTAVRHCHLPIVDVILNYLTNENSQADAVACVNQPNQKGETSLHVAAALGKNMIHYEEEDVKIIRLLLDHDADISTTTSQ
;
A
#
# COMPACT_ATOMS: atom_id res chain seq x y z
N ASN A 1 18.35 -1.99 1.04
CA ASN A 1 17.05 -1.78 1.72
C ASN A 1 16.09 -2.97 1.60
N GLY A 2 16.38 -4.00 0.78
CA GLY A 2 15.44 -5.13 0.59
C GLY A 2 14.21 -4.76 -0.25
N GLU A 3 14.21 -3.56 -0.83
CA GLU A 3 13.16 -3.08 -1.72
C GLU A 3 13.19 -3.84 -3.04
N THR A 4 12.01 -4.19 -3.53
CA THR A 4 11.79 -4.77 -4.86
C THR A 4 11.54 -3.68 -5.90
N ALA A 5 11.53 -4.04 -7.19
CA ALA A 5 11.15 -3.12 -8.25
C ALA A 5 9.75 -2.51 -8.03
N MET A 6 8.83 -3.24 -7.39
CA MET A 6 7.50 -2.73 -7.05
C MET A 6 7.54 -1.62 -5.98
N HIS A 7 8.45 -1.69 -5.00
CA HIS A 7 8.61 -0.61 -4.02
C HIS A 7 9.05 0.67 -4.71
N VAL A 8 10.05 0.56 -5.60
CA VAL A 8 10.57 1.70 -6.36
C VAL A 8 9.49 2.27 -7.28
N ALA A 9 8.77 1.42 -8.02
CA ALA A 9 7.68 1.87 -8.89
C ALA A 9 6.54 2.53 -8.10
N ALA A 10 6.20 1.99 -6.93
CA ALA A 10 5.22 2.56 -6.02
C ALA A 10 5.64 3.93 -5.49
N GLN A 11 6.91 4.11 -5.14
CA GLN A 11 7.46 5.39 -4.69
C GLN A 11 7.29 6.50 -5.73
N TYR A 12 7.57 6.19 -6.99
CA TYR A 12 7.52 7.15 -8.10
C TYR A 12 6.15 7.28 -8.78
N GLY A 13 5.11 6.59 -8.30
CA GLY A 13 3.79 6.67 -8.95
C GLY A 13 3.75 6.00 -10.33
N ASN A 14 4.69 5.09 -10.63
CA ASN A 14 4.79 4.47 -11.95
C ASN A 14 3.81 3.29 -12.10
N LEU A 15 2.54 3.63 -12.30
CA LEU A 15 1.44 2.66 -12.47
C LEU A 15 1.70 1.64 -13.58
N LYS A 16 2.29 2.07 -14.70
CA LYS A 16 2.59 1.19 -15.85
C LYS A 16 3.59 0.12 -15.46
N MET A 17 4.63 0.50 -14.72
CA MET A 17 5.63 -0.45 -14.25
C MET A 17 5.06 -1.41 -13.21
N ILE A 18 4.21 -0.93 -12.28
CA ILE A 18 3.51 -1.80 -11.33
C ILE A 18 2.71 -2.88 -12.05
N ARG A 19 1.89 -2.50 -13.05
CA ARG A 19 1.10 -3.46 -13.83
C ARG A 19 1.97 -4.48 -14.55
N ALA A 20 3.03 -4.03 -15.24
CA ALA A 20 3.95 -4.93 -15.91
C ALA A 20 4.64 -5.92 -14.93
N LEU A 21 5.05 -5.45 -13.75
CA LEU A 21 5.65 -6.30 -12.73
C LEU A 21 4.66 -7.32 -12.16
N MET A 22 3.38 -6.97 -12.05
CA MET A 22 2.32 -7.90 -11.62
C MET A 22 2.03 -8.95 -12.69
N GLU A 23 1.95 -8.55 -13.96
CA GLU A 23 1.73 -9.46 -15.10
C GLU A 23 2.83 -10.52 -15.23
N GLU A 24 4.08 -10.17 -14.89
CA GLU A 24 5.22 -11.09 -14.88
C GLU A 24 5.30 -11.97 -13.60
N GLY A 25 4.25 -11.95 -12.76
CA GLY A 25 4.18 -12.76 -11.54
C GLY A 25 5.03 -12.22 -10.37
N GLY A 26 5.31 -10.92 -10.35
CA GLY A 26 6.05 -10.29 -9.27
C GLY A 26 5.32 -10.36 -7.92
N GLU A 27 6.07 -10.61 -6.85
CA GLU A 27 5.50 -10.79 -5.51
C GLU A 27 5.08 -9.45 -4.89
N VAL A 28 3.78 -9.15 -4.97
CA VAL A 28 3.16 -7.89 -4.50
C VAL A 28 3.21 -7.73 -2.97
N THR A 29 3.19 -8.85 -2.24
CA THR A 29 3.19 -8.89 -0.77
C THR A 29 4.59 -8.83 -0.16
N TRP A 30 5.65 -8.78 -0.98
CA TRP A 30 7.02 -8.78 -0.47
C TRP A 30 7.30 -7.58 0.43
N GLN A 31 8.03 -7.82 1.51
CA GLN A 31 8.41 -6.79 2.47
C GLN A 31 9.89 -6.41 2.35
N SER A 32 10.16 -5.11 2.39
CA SER A 32 11.52 -4.57 2.48
C SER A 32 12.17 -4.94 3.83
N LYS A 33 13.45 -4.59 4.00
CA LYS A 33 14.13 -4.77 5.30
C LYS A 33 13.46 -3.99 6.44
N ALA A 34 12.74 -2.91 6.13
CA ALA A 34 11.95 -2.14 7.08
C ALA A 34 10.53 -2.71 7.28
N ARG A 35 10.27 -3.92 6.77
CA ARG A 35 8.95 -4.58 6.73
C ARG A 35 7.87 -3.76 6.01
N GLU A 36 8.25 -2.80 5.19
CA GLU A 36 7.31 -2.06 4.35
C GLU A 36 7.02 -2.87 3.10
N SER A 37 5.76 -2.93 2.68
CA SER A 37 5.34 -3.48 1.39
C SER A 37 5.22 -2.38 0.34
N ALA A 38 5.06 -2.75 -0.93
CA ALA A 38 4.78 -1.78 -2.00
C ALA A 38 3.52 -0.94 -1.71
N LEU A 39 2.54 -1.50 -0.99
CA LEU A 39 1.36 -0.78 -0.52
C LEU A 39 1.70 0.35 0.47
N HIS A 40 2.57 0.08 1.46
CA HIS A 40 3.04 1.11 2.39
C HIS A 40 3.71 2.26 1.64
N THR A 41 4.56 1.94 0.67
CA THR A 41 5.25 2.95 -0.15
C THR A 41 4.26 3.75 -1.00
N ALA A 42 3.29 3.11 -1.65
CA ALA A 42 2.27 3.78 -2.45
C ALA A 42 1.43 4.75 -1.60
N VAL A 43 0.99 4.31 -0.42
CA VAL A 43 0.22 5.13 0.52
C VAL A 43 1.06 6.30 1.04
N ARG A 44 2.31 6.06 1.44
CA ARG A 44 3.24 7.09 1.95
C ARG A 44 3.45 8.24 0.96
N HIS A 45 3.41 7.93 -0.33
CA HIS A 45 3.56 8.91 -1.42
C HIS A 45 2.24 9.35 -2.06
N CYS A 46 1.11 8.98 -1.44
CA CYS A 46 -0.25 9.32 -1.84
C CYS A 46 -0.59 8.90 -3.29
N HIS A 47 -0.08 7.77 -3.77
CA HIS A 47 -0.34 7.31 -5.14
C HIS A 47 -1.59 6.43 -5.21
N LEU A 48 -2.77 7.05 -5.13
CA LEU A 48 -4.07 6.33 -5.13
C LEU A 48 -4.20 5.28 -6.25
N PRO A 49 -3.82 5.55 -7.52
CA PRO A 49 -3.97 4.57 -8.59
C PRO A 49 -3.14 3.29 -8.36
N ILE A 50 -2.03 3.39 -7.64
CA ILE A 50 -1.19 2.23 -7.31
C ILE A 50 -1.81 1.45 -6.15
N VAL A 51 -2.32 2.15 -5.14
CA VAL A 51 -3.05 1.52 -4.02
C VAL A 51 -4.22 0.70 -4.56
N ASP A 52 -5.02 1.30 -5.44
CA ASP A 52 -6.16 0.63 -6.10
C ASP A 52 -5.73 -0.61 -6.87
N VAL A 53 -4.70 -0.51 -7.71
CA VAL A 53 -4.23 -1.68 -8.48
C VAL A 53 -3.68 -2.79 -7.59
N ILE A 54 -2.92 -2.47 -6.54
CA ILE A 54 -2.39 -3.48 -5.61
C ILE A 54 -3.53 -4.24 -4.92
N LEU A 55 -4.52 -3.53 -4.38
CA LEU A 55 -5.62 -4.17 -3.65
C LEU A 55 -6.57 -4.94 -4.58
N ASN A 56 -6.87 -4.39 -5.76
CA ASN A 56 -7.64 -5.10 -6.78
C ASN A 56 -6.91 -6.34 -7.29
N TYR A 57 -5.59 -6.29 -7.46
CA TYR A 57 -4.80 -7.46 -7.86
C TYR A 57 -4.86 -8.55 -6.77
N LEU A 58 -4.66 -8.20 -5.50
CA LEU A 58 -4.70 -9.16 -4.39
C LEU A 58 -6.09 -9.79 -4.20
N THR A 59 -7.17 -9.05 -4.46
CA THR A 59 -8.53 -9.58 -4.35
C THR A 59 -8.94 -10.46 -5.53
N ASN A 60 -8.48 -10.16 -6.75
CA ASN A 60 -8.85 -10.91 -7.96
C ASN A 60 -7.97 -12.14 -8.20
N GLU A 61 -6.64 -12.01 -8.13
CA GLU A 61 -5.70 -13.07 -8.53
C GLU A 61 -5.32 -13.99 -7.36
N ASN A 62 -5.31 -13.46 -6.13
CA ASN A 62 -5.01 -14.24 -4.93
C ASN A 62 -6.29 -14.60 -4.18
N SER A 63 -6.63 -13.85 -3.14
CA SER A 63 -7.78 -14.09 -2.28
C SER A 63 -8.04 -12.84 -1.44
N GLN A 64 -9.30 -12.60 -1.10
CA GLN A 64 -9.68 -11.50 -0.20
C GLN A 64 -8.84 -11.52 1.10
N ALA A 65 -8.56 -12.71 1.65
CA ALA A 65 -7.73 -12.87 2.84
C ALA A 65 -6.31 -12.31 2.68
N ASP A 66 -5.70 -12.42 1.50
CA ASP A 66 -4.36 -11.89 1.24
C ASP A 66 -4.37 -10.36 1.11
N ALA A 67 -5.43 -9.80 0.54
CA ALA A 67 -5.64 -8.35 0.53
C ALA A 67 -5.78 -7.82 1.97
N VAL A 68 -6.62 -8.45 2.79
CA VAL A 68 -6.82 -8.10 4.22
C VAL A 68 -5.52 -8.25 5.01
N ALA A 69 -4.77 -9.34 4.78
CA ALA A 69 -3.48 -9.52 5.41
C ALA A 69 -2.50 -8.42 4.99
N CYS A 70 -2.45 -8.06 3.71
CA CYS A 70 -1.54 -7.04 3.18
C CYS A 70 -1.82 -5.63 3.74
N VAL A 71 -3.10 -5.21 3.83
CA VAL A 71 -3.44 -3.90 4.40
C VAL A 71 -3.11 -3.80 5.90
N ASN A 72 -3.21 -4.93 6.61
CA ASN A 72 -2.98 -5.03 8.04
C ASN A 72 -1.55 -5.45 8.42
N GLN A 73 -0.67 -5.67 7.44
CA GLN A 73 0.73 -5.96 7.71
C GLN A 73 1.39 -4.75 8.39
N PRO A 74 2.00 -4.93 9.59
CA PRO A 74 2.75 -3.86 10.22
C PRO A 74 4.17 -3.79 9.66
N ASN A 75 4.65 -2.57 9.44
CA ASN A 75 6.06 -2.31 9.16
C ASN A 75 6.94 -2.47 10.41
N GLN A 76 8.24 -2.16 10.31
CA GLN A 76 9.19 -2.29 11.43
C GLN A 76 8.84 -1.38 12.63
N LYS A 77 8.10 -0.29 12.40
CA LYS A 77 7.60 0.62 13.43
C LYS A 77 6.23 0.20 13.99
N GLY A 78 5.67 -0.91 13.53
CA GLY A 78 4.33 -1.33 13.90
C GLY A 78 3.21 -0.56 13.18
N GLU A 79 3.54 0.25 12.17
CA GLU A 79 2.54 1.02 11.40
C GLU A 79 1.96 0.12 10.29
N THR A 80 0.64 0.12 10.16
CA THR A 80 -0.07 -0.45 9.01
C THR A 80 -0.20 0.58 7.88
N SER A 81 -0.70 0.17 6.71
CA SER A 81 -0.97 1.11 5.62
C SER A 81 -1.98 2.20 6.04
N LEU A 82 -2.93 1.89 6.93
CA LEU A 82 -3.88 2.87 7.47
C LEU A 82 -3.21 3.90 8.40
N HIS A 83 -2.25 3.47 9.23
CA HIS A 83 -1.44 4.40 10.04
C HIS A 83 -0.66 5.38 9.17
N VAL A 84 -0.04 4.88 8.10
CA VAL A 84 0.70 5.70 7.14
C VAL A 84 -0.25 6.68 6.43
N ALA A 85 -1.44 6.23 6.03
CA ALA A 85 -2.46 7.07 5.40
C ALA A 85 -2.96 8.19 6.35
N ALA A 86 -3.18 7.87 7.62
CA ALA A 86 -3.62 8.84 8.63
C ALA A 86 -2.56 9.91 8.94
N ALA A 87 -1.29 9.62 8.70
CA ALA A 87 -0.18 10.56 8.87
C ALA A 87 0.06 11.45 7.63
N LEU A 88 -0.72 11.29 6.55
CA LEU A 88 -0.57 12.10 5.34
C LEU A 88 -0.93 13.57 5.60
N GLY A 89 -0.06 14.46 5.13
CA GLY A 89 -0.31 15.90 5.16
C GLY A 89 -0.76 16.42 3.79
N LYS A 90 -1.36 17.60 3.76
CA LYS A 90 -1.79 18.30 2.54
C LYS A 90 -0.68 18.57 1.52
N ASN A 91 0.59 18.42 1.90
CA ASN A 91 1.73 18.59 1.00
C ASN A 91 2.03 17.33 0.17
N MET A 92 1.43 16.18 0.51
CA MET A 92 1.67 14.91 -0.16
C MET A 92 0.60 14.52 -1.17
N ILE A 93 -0.58 15.16 -1.11
CA ILE A 93 -1.68 14.95 -2.06
C ILE A 93 -1.35 15.59 -3.41
N HIS A 94 -1.65 14.91 -4.52
CA HIS A 94 -1.48 15.45 -5.87
C HIS A 94 -2.75 16.18 -6.34
N TYR A 95 -3.92 15.76 -5.85
CA TYR A 95 -5.21 16.40 -6.10
C TYR A 95 -6.15 16.28 -4.88
N GLU A 96 -7.28 17.00 -4.93
CA GLU A 96 -8.23 17.08 -3.83
C GLU A 96 -8.82 15.71 -3.46
N GLU A 97 -8.89 15.44 -2.15
CA GLU A 97 -9.44 14.21 -1.55
C GLU A 97 -8.68 12.91 -1.90
N GLU A 98 -7.47 12.98 -2.44
CA GLU A 98 -6.68 11.78 -2.75
C GLU A 98 -6.38 10.92 -1.51
N ASP A 99 -5.97 11.57 -0.43
CA ASP A 99 -5.75 10.97 0.89
C ASP A 99 -7.02 10.34 1.47
N VAL A 100 -8.15 11.04 1.38
CA VAL A 100 -9.46 10.54 1.83
C VAL A 100 -9.87 9.30 1.04
N LYS A 101 -9.63 9.29 -0.28
CA LYS A 101 -9.89 8.12 -1.13
C LYS A 101 -9.00 6.95 -0.78
N ILE A 102 -7.72 7.18 -0.48
CA ILE A 102 -6.81 6.12 -0.03
C ILE A 102 -7.30 5.52 1.28
N ILE A 103 -7.65 6.34 2.27
CA ILE A 103 -8.18 5.86 3.56
C ILE A 103 -9.44 5.04 3.34
N ARG A 104 -10.37 5.53 2.52
CA ARG A 104 -11.62 4.83 2.22
C ARG A 104 -11.37 3.47 1.55
N LEU A 105 -10.49 3.45 0.56
CA LEU A 105 -10.12 2.24 -0.14
C LEU A 105 -9.48 1.22 0.81
N LEU A 106 -8.60 1.64 1.73
CA LEU A 106 -8.03 0.75 2.73
C LEU A 106 -9.10 0.17 3.66
N LEU A 107 -10.07 0.99 4.11
CA LEU A 107 -11.19 0.54 4.95
C LEU A 107 -12.13 -0.42 4.22
N ASP A 108 -12.37 -0.19 2.93
CA ASP A 108 -13.18 -1.08 2.08
C ASP A 108 -12.55 -2.49 1.95
N HIS A 109 -11.24 -2.61 2.21
CA HIS A 109 -10.49 -3.88 2.25
C HIS A 109 -10.18 -4.37 3.69
N ASP A 110 -11.03 -4.05 4.67
CA ASP A 110 -10.94 -4.47 6.08
C ASP A 110 -9.62 -4.05 6.78
N ALA A 111 -9.11 -2.86 6.48
CA ALA A 111 -8.02 -2.28 7.27
C ALA A 111 -8.47 -2.03 8.71
N ASP A 112 -7.72 -2.58 9.66
CA ASP A 112 -8.05 -2.55 11.08
C ASP A 112 -7.72 -1.18 11.69
N ILE A 113 -8.79 -0.43 12.00
CA ILE A 113 -8.73 0.89 12.65
C ILE A 113 -8.35 0.81 14.14
N SER A 114 -8.45 -0.36 14.76
CA SER A 114 -8.16 -0.57 16.18
C SER A 114 -6.70 -0.93 16.45
N THR A 115 -5.93 -1.21 15.40
CA THR A 115 -4.50 -1.49 15.53
C THR A 115 -3.79 -0.28 16.15
N THR A 116 -3.03 -0.52 17.22
CA THR A 116 -2.14 0.49 17.81
C THR A 116 -0.74 0.30 17.26
N THR A 117 -0.05 1.37 16.88
CA THR A 117 1.40 1.27 16.61
C THR A 117 2.08 0.75 17.87
N SER A 118 3.03 -0.17 17.73
CA SER A 118 3.89 -0.54 18.86
C SER A 118 4.64 0.71 19.33
N GLN A 119 4.54 1.02 20.63
CA GLN A 119 5.31 2.10 21.27
C GLN A 119 6.82 1.85 21.21
#